data_AF-A0A4S8HNI1-F1
#
_entry.id   AF-A0A4S8HNI1-F1
#
_cell.length_a   1.000
_cell.length_b   1.000
_cell.length_c   1.000
_cell.angle_alpha   90.00
_cell.angle_beta   90.00
_cell.angle_gamma   90.00
#
_symmetry.space_group_name_H-M   'P 1'
#
loop_
_entity.id
_entity.type
_entity.pdbx_description
1 polymer ?
#
loop_
_entity_poly.entity_id
_entity_poly.type
_entity_poly.pdbx_seq_one_letter_code
_entity_poly.pdbx_strand_id
1 'polypeptide(L)'
;MDKLSFKAFNELCQLNLDKKYIQELFEIITNSDCYFQPGIVMPQDHIASLYKLRLNIAKDHGKFDDDYINDYEITVSNLQESKSNELGITWLDTDNNGSYLIFYEPDQLNILGVLKAKRTSDEQSTEKDNNDAVNKGHSSGCQKYLKRKIGEHPMMQDVRMFLLEQTN
;
A
#
# COMPACT_ATOMS: atom_id res chain seq x y z
N MET A 1 3.60 18.12 -6.71
CA MET A 1 4.18 16.89 -6.18
C MET A 1 3.47 15.72 -6.80
N ASP A 2 4.23 14.80 -7.36
CA ASP A 2 3.68 13.62 -8.01
C ASP A 2 3.32 12.56 -6.98
N LYS A 3 2.21 11.86 -7.22
CA LYS A 3 1.74 10.77 -6.36
C LYS A 3 2.75 9.62 -6.35
N LEU A 4 2.86 8.91 -5.23
CA LEU A 4 3.76 7.75 -5.12
C LEU A 4 3.38 6.69 -6.15
N SER A 5 4.27 6.40 -7.10
CA SER A 5 4.03 5.31 -8.05
C SER A 5 4.24 3.95 -7.39
N PHE A 6 3.58 2.90 -7.89
CA PHE A 6 3.79 1.54 -7.38
C PHE A 6 5.25 1.08 -7.50
N LYS A 7 5.95 1.50 -8.57
CA LYS A 7 7.39 1.21 -8.72
C LYS A 7 8.22 1.88 -7.62
N ALA A 8 7.96 3.16 -7.34
CA ALA A 8 8.62 3.88 -6.27
C ALA A 8 8.28 3.29 -4.89
N PHE A 9 7.04 2.81 -4.69
CA PHE A 9 6.66 2.09 -3.48
C PHE A 9 7.42 0.78 -3.32
N ASN A 10 7.65 0.04 -4.40
CA ASN A 10 8.47 -1.17 -4.36
C ASN A 10 9.93 -0.88 -3.93
N GLU A 11 10.52 0.16 -4.52
CA GLU A 11 11.86 0.64 -4.12
C GLU A 11 11.89 1.09 -2.66
N LEU A 12 10.85 1.80 -2.20
CA LEU A 12 10.70 2.21 -0.81
C LEU A 12 10.65 1.01 0.15
N CYS A 13 9.88 -0.03 -0.17
CA CYS A 13 9.83 -1.26 0.62
C CYS A 13 11.20 -1.96 0.66
N GLN A 14 11.89 -2.03 -0.47
CA GLN A 14 13.22 -2.66 -0.56
C GLN A 14 14.27 -1.94 0.33
N LEU A 15 14.17 -0.63 0.48
CA LEU A 15 15.07 0.17 1.32
C LEU A 15 14.77 0.07 2.83
N ASN A 16 13.63 -0.50 3.21
CA ASN A 16 13.12 -0.48 4.59
C ASN A 16 12.82 -1.90 5.13
N LEU A 17 13.44 -2.94 4.56
CA LEU A 17 13.16 -4.36 4.87
C LEU A 17 13.39 -4.75 6.35
N ASP A 18 14.17 -3.96 7.07
CA ASP A 18 14.45 -4.13 8.50
C ASP A 18 13.25 -3.79 9.41
N LYS A 19 12.23 -3.13 8.86
CA LYS A 19 11.06 -2.68 9.64
C LYS A 19 9.93 -3.71 9.66
N LYS A 20 9.17 -3.69 10.75
CA LYS A 20 7.98 -4.53 10.95
C LYS A 20 7.05 -4.41 9.73
N TYR A 21 6.56 -5.56 9.26
CA TYR A 21 5.69 -5.73 8.08
C TYR A 21 6.30 -5.42 6.70
N ILE A 22 7.48 -4.81 6.59
CA ILE A 22 8.00 -4.40 5.27
C ILE A 22 8.45 -5.58 4.42
N GLN A 23 9.08 -6.58 5.02
CA GLN A 23 9.39 -7.83 4.33
C GLN A 23 8.12 -8.49 3.78
N GLU A 24 7.05 -8.55 4.57
CA GLU A 24 5.76 -9.10 4.14
C GLU A 24 5.16 -8.29 2.98
N LEU A 25 5.16 -6.95 3.09
CA LEU A 25 4.69 -6.06 2.02
C LEU A 25 5.50 -6.24 0.73
N PHE A 26 6.82 -6.33 0.83
CA PHE A 26 7.70 -6.54 -0.31
C PHE A 26 7.43 -7.88 -1.01
N GLU A 27 7.18 -8.94 -0.25
CA GLU A 27 6.78 -10.22 -0.79
C GLU A 27 5.41 -10.16 -1.48
N ILE A 28 4.43 -9.47 -0.88
CA ILE A 28 3.10 -9.30 -1.46
C ILE A 28 3.17 -8.57 -2.80
N ILE A 29 3.81 -7.41 -2.87
CA ILE A 29 3.88 -6.61 -4.11
C ILE A 29 4.66 -7.32 -5.22
N THR A 30 5.58 -8.22 -4.86
CA THR A 30 6.37 -9.01 -5.82
C THR A 30 5.62 -10.26 -6.28
N ASN A 31 4.81 -10.85 -5.39
CA ASN A 31 4.32 -12.22 -5.58
C ASN A 31 2.81 -12.40 -5.68
N SER A 32 2.03 -11.38 -5.35
CA SER A 32 0.58 -11.48 -5.23
C SER A 32 -0.14 -10.35 -5.97
N ASP A 33 -1.43 -10.57 -6.21
CA ASP A 33 -2.33 -9.52 -6.65
C ASP A 33 -2.62 -8.57 -5.48
N CYS A 34 -2.65 -7.27 -5.77
CA CYS A 34 -2.92 -6.26 -4.77
C CYS A 34 -3.57 -5.01 -5.38
N TYR A 35 -4.21 -4.24 -4.53
CA TYR A 35 -4.72 -2.92 -4.89
C TYR A 35 -3.89 -1.87 -4.17
N PHE A 36 -3.16 -1.08 -4.95
CA PHE A 36 -2.35 -0.01 -4.44
C PHE A 36 -3.05 1.32 -4.65
N GLN A 37 -3.14 2.10 -3.58
CA GLN A 37 -3.59 3.47 -3.64
C GLN A 37 -2.40 4.38 -3.37
N PRO A 38 -1.95 5.17 -4.37
CA PRO A 38 -0.81 6.10 -4.26
C PRO A 38 -0.89 7.08 -3.08
N GLY A 39 -2.11 7.27 -2.56
CA GLY A 39 -2.38 8.08 -1.39
C GLY A 39 -2.06 9.56 -1.60
N ILE A 40 -1.63 10.21 -0.52
CA ILE A 40 -1.43 11.66 -0.45
C ILE A 40 -0.15 12.01 0.30
N VAL A 41 0.43 13.16 -0.06
CA VAL A 41 1.52 13.81 0.67
C VAL A 41 0.97 15.11 1.26
N MET A 42 1.26 15.36 2.53
CA MET A 42 0.81 16.56 3.24
C MET A 42 1.87 17.03 4.23
N PRO A 43 1.77 18.27 4.75
CA PRO A 43 2.62 18.75 5.83
C PRO A 43 2.67 17.78 7.02
N GLN A 44 3.88 17.63 7.58
CA GLN A 44 4.16 16.69 8.66
C GLN A 44 3.27 16.93 9.89
N ASP A 45 3.10 18.19 10.27
CA ASP A 45 2.31 18.61 11.43
C ASP A 45 0.83 18.24 11.29
N HIS A 46 0.28 18.34 10.07
CA HIS A 46 -1.08 17.94 9.75
C HIS A 46 -1.27 16.43 9.91
N ILE A 47 -0.37 15.62 9.35
CA ILE A 47 -0.45 14.15 9.43
C ILE A 47 -0.27 13.69 10.88
N ALA A 48 0.77 14.17 11.56
CA ALA A 48 1.05 13.80 12.94
C ALA A 48 -0.11 14.16 13.88
N SER A 49 -0.67 15.36 13.75
CA SER A 49 -1.81 15.81 14.57
C SER A 49 -3.08 14.99 14.30
N LEU A 50 -3.39 14.72 13.03
CA LEU A 50 -4.56 13.92 12.65
C LEU A 50 -4.46 12.49 13.20
N TYR A 51 -3.29 11.86 13.07
CA TYR A 51 -3.12 10.47 13.49
C TYR A 51 -2.96 10.32 15.01
N LYS A 52 -2.46 11.35 15.70
CA LYS A 52 -2.54 11.43 17.16
C LYS A 52 -4.00 11.48 17.65
N LEU A 53 -4.84 12.31 17.02
CA LEU A 53 -6.27 12.37 17.36
C LEU A 53 -6.94 11.01 17.12
N ARG A 54 -6.71 10.39 15.97
CA ARG A 54 -7.26 9.08 15.63
C ARG A 54 -6.79 7.96 16.56
N LEU A 55 -5.53 7.99 17.01
CA LEU A 55 -5.02 7.08 18.03
C LEU A 55 -5.79 7.19 19.35
N ASN A 56 -6.05 8.42 19.82
CA ASN A 56 -6.83 8.63 21.05
C ASN A 56 -8.26 8.08 20.90
N ILE A 57 -8.91 8.35 19.77
CA ILE A 57 -10.24 7.79 19.46
C ILE A 57 -10.20 6.26 19.45
N ALA A 58 -9.17 5.67 18.86
CA ALA A 58 -9.01 4.21 18.79
C ALA A 58 -8.87 3.59 20.19
N LYS A 59 -8.10 4.22 21.09
CA LYS A 59 -7.95 3.81 22.49
C LYS A 59 -9.27 3.92 23.25
N ASP A 60 -10.00 5.02 23.07
CA ASP A 60 -11.27 5.27 23.75
C ASP A 60 -12.37 4.28 23.33
N HIS A 61 -12.35 3.82 22.08
CA HIS A 61 -13.33 2.87 21.56
C HIS A 61 -13.15 1.44 22.08
N GLY A 62 -11.94 1.04 22.50
CA GLY A 62 -11.67 -0.29 23.04
C GLY A 62 -11.95 -1.47 22.11
N LYS A 63 -12.01 -1.24 20.79
CA LYS A 63 -12.35 -2.25 19.77
C LYS A 63 -11.13 -2.88 19.07
N PHE A 64 -9.96 -2.27 19.21
CA PHE A 64 -8.74 -2.73 18.57
C PHE A 64 -7.93 -3.57 19.54
N ASP A 65 -7.21 -4.56 19.01
CA ASP A 65 -6.29 -5.36 19.82
C ASP A 65 -5.04 -4.57 20.22
N ASP A 66 -4.37 -5.03 21.27
CA ASP A 66 -3.21 -4.36 21.86
C ASP A 66 -2.05 -4.24 20.87
N ASP A 67 -1.86 -5.24 20.00
CA ASP A 67 -0.81 -5.21 18.98
C ASP A 67 -1.05 -4.06 17.98
N TYR A 68 -2.30 -3.91 17.52
CA TYR A 68 -2.69 -2.82 16.63
C TYR A 68 -2.51 -1.44 17.30
N ILE A 69 -2.94 -1.31 18.56
CA ILE A 69 -2.77 -0.05 19.31
C ILE A 69 -1.29 0.27 19.49
N ASN A 70 -0.45 -0.72 19.83
CA ASN A 70 0.98 -0.53 19.98
C ASN A 70 1.66 -0.12 18.66
N ASP A 71 1.30 -0.74 17.53
CA ASP A 71 1.80 -0.33 16.22
C ASP A 71 1.39 1.10 15.86
N TYR A 72 0.18 1.49 16.28
CA TYR A 72 -0.32 2.84 16.11
C TYR A 72 0.47 3.84 16.97
N GLU A 73 0.71 3.55 18.24
CA GLU A 73 1.52 4.39 19.12
C GLU A 73 2.94 4.62 18.56
N ILE A 74 3.62 3.54 18.16
CA ILE A 74 4.95 3.61 17.56
C ILE A 74 4.92 4.47 16.30
N THR A 75 3.94 4.24 15.43
CA THR A 75 3.78 5.02 14.20
C THR A 75 3.60 6.50 14.52
N VAL A 76 2.70 6.86 15.44
CA VAL A 76 2.47 8.25 15.82
C VAL A 76 3.71 8.90 16.43
N SER A 77 4.47 8.20 17.26
CA SER A 77 5.75 8.71 17.79
C SER A 77 6.72 9.04 16.66
N ASN A 78 6.89 8.12 15.71
CA ASN A 78 7.77 8.32 14.56
C ASN A 78 7.31 9.47 13.65
N LEU A 79 5.99 9.64 13.46
CA LEU A 79 5.45 10.79 12.72
C LEU A 79 5.81 12.11 13.41
N GLN A 80 5.74 12.17 14.74
CA GLN A 80 6.04 13.39 15.51
C GLN A 80 7.54 13.70 15.58
N GLU A 81 8.39 12.68 15.59
CA GLU A 81 9.85 12.82 15.65
C GLU A 81 10.51 13.04 14.28
N SER A 82 9.77 12.79 13.19
CA SER A 82 10.23 13.05 11.83
C SER A 82 10.65 14.52 11.66
N LYS A 83 11.78 14.70 10.97
CA LYS A 83 12.31 16.03 10.61
C LYS A 83 11.90 16.46 9.20
N SER A 84 11.08 15.67 8.54
CA SER A 84 10.59 15.97 7.19
C SER A 84 9.53 17.05 7.24
N ASN A 85 9.52 17.94 6.25
CA ASN A 85 8.48 18.98 6.16
C ASN A 85 7.13 18.38 5.77
N GLU A 86 7.17 17.29 5.02
CA GLU A 86 5.99 16.59 4.51
C GLU A 86 6.12 15.10 4.72
N LEU A 87 4.98 14.47 4.93
CA LEU A 87 4.85 13.03 5.07
C LEU A 87 3.86 12.50 4.04
N GLY A 88 4.11 11.28 3.58
CA GLY A 88 3.23 10.53 2.71
C GLY A 88 2.43 9.50 3.47
N ILE A 89 1.20 9.29 3.01
CA ILE A 89 0.32 8.21 3.44
C ILE A 89 -0.07 7.45 2.18
N THR A 90 0.15 6.15 2.16
CA THR A 90 -0.25 5.26 1.06
C THR A 90 -0.95 4.03 1.61
N TRP A 91 -1.72 3.34 0.76
CA TRP A 91 -2.51 2.19 1.18
C TRP A 91 -2.34 1.01 0.22
N LEU A 92 -2.32 -0.19 0.78
CA LEU A 92 -2.27 -1.45 0.06
C LEU A 92 -3.35 -2.40 0.58
N ASP A 93 -4.31 -2.78 -0.26
CA ASP A 93 -5.23 -3.89 0.01
C ASP A 93 -4.72 -5.16 -0.65
N THR A 94 -4.89 -6.27 0.06
CA THR A 94 -4.44 -7.58 -0.38
C THR A 94 -5.56 -8.57 -0.20
N ASP A 95 -5.65 -9.53 -1.13
CA ASP A 95 -6.76 -10.48 -1.10
C ASP A 95 -6.72 -11.38 0.13
N ASN A 96 -5.55 -11.67 0.70
CA ASN A 96 -5.41 -12.67 1.78
C ASN A 96 -4.76 -12.17 3.07
N ASN A 97 -4.05 -11.04 3.05
CA ASN A 97 -3.22 -10.60 4.17
C ASN A 97 -3.76 -9.34 4.87
N GLY A 98 -4.96 -8.89 4.46
CA GLY A 98 -5.60 -7.70 5.00
C GLY A 98 -5.17 -6.42 4.29
N SER A 99 -5.32 -5.30 4.98
CA SER A 99 -5.02 -3.97 4.44
C SER A 99 -3.93 -3.29 5.23
N TYR A 100 -3.10 -2.52 4.55
CA TYR A 100 -1.93 -1.86 5.12
C TYR A 100 -2.01 -0.37 4.85
N LEU A 101 -1.92 0.41 5.91
CA LEU A 101 -1.75 1.86 5.84
C LEU A 101 -0.30 2.18 6.16
N ILE A 102 0.41 2.76 5.19
CA ILE A 102 1.86 2.99 5.26
C ILE A 102 2.14 4.49 5.31
N PHE A 103 2.98 4.89 6.26
CA PHE A 103 3.44 6.26 6.42
C PHE A 103 4.90 6.37 6.05
N TYR A 104 5.29 7.37 5.27
CA TYR A 104 6.64 7.49 4.79
C TYR A 104 7.09 8.94 4.62
N GLU A 105 8.40 9.13 4.54
CA GLU A 105 9.05 10.40 4.24
C GLU A 105 9.42 10.41 2.74
N PRO A 106 8.81 11.27 1.91
CA PRO A 106 9.03 11.23 0.45
C PRO A 106 10.49 11.50 0.04
N ASP A 107 11.15 12.47 0.67
CA ASP A 107 12.50 12.89 0.28
C ASP A 107 13.58 11.93 0.84
N GLN A 108 13.34 11.35 2.01
CA GLN A 108 14.27 10.50 2.74
C GLN A 108 14.11 9.01 2.39
N LEU A 109 13.07 8.65 1.63
CA LEU A 109 12.74 7.27 1.26
C LEU A 109 12.67 6.33 2.47
N ASN A 110 12.06 6.83 3.55
CA ASN A 110 12.04 6.18 4.85
C ASN A 110 10.59 5.90 5.28
N ILE A 111 10.27 4.66 5.65
CA ILE A 111 8.94 4.30 6.16
C ILE A 111 8.88 4.56 7.67
N LEU A 112 7.96 5.41 8.12
CA LEU A 112 7.80 5.77 9.53
C LEU A 112 6.94 4.79 10.32
N GLY A 113 6.03 4.09 9.65
CA GLY A 113 5.18 3.10 10.30
C GLY A 113 4.20 2.44 9.35
N VAL A 114 3.67 1.30 9.79
CA VAL A 114 2.67 0.52 9.06
C VAL A 114 1.61 0.08 10.04
N LEU A 115 0.35 0.41 9.73
CA LEU A 115 -0.81 -0.12 10.44
C LEU A 115 -1.44 -1.22 9.60
N LYS A 116 -1.45 -2.43 10.14
CA LYS A 116 -2.05 -3.61 9.50
C LYS A 116 -3.45 -3.84 10.06
N ALA A 117 -4.47 -3.65 9.22
CA ALA A 117 -5.82 -4.07 9.55
C ALA A 117 -5.95 -5.57 9.28
N LYS A 118 -6.40 -6.34 10.27
CA LYS A 118 -6.74 -7.75 10.09
C LYS A 118 -7.91 -7.86 9.10
N ARG A 119 -7.84 -8.85 8.21
CA ARG A 119 -8.96 -9.22 7.35
C ARG A 119 -10.11 -9.67 8.23
N THR A 120 -11.22 -8.94 8.24
CA THR A 120 -12.49 -9.49 8.70
C THR A 120 -12.90 -10.56 7.70
N SER A 121 -13.23 -11.75 8.17
CA SER A 121 -13.58 -12.92 7.34
C SER A 121 -14.77 -12.70 6.41
N ASP A 122 -15.54 -11.65 6.66
CA ASP A 122 -16.57 -11.18 5.75
C ASP A 122 -15.96 -10.07 4.90
N GLU A 123 -15.81 -10.31 3.61
CA GLU A 123 -16.63 -9.60 2.63
C GLU A 123 -16.12 -9.72 1.19
N GLN A 124 -17.08 -9.90 0.28
CA GLN A 124 -17.02 -9.53 -1.13
C GLN A 124 -17.06 -7.98 -1.33
N SER A 125 -16.53 -7.17 -0.40
CA SER A 125 -16.81 -5.72 -0.30
C SER A 125 -15.73 -4.81 -0.85
N THR A 126 -14.45 -5.20 -0.93
CA THR A 126 -13.40 -4.25 -1.31
C THR A 126 -13.54 -3.74 -2.75
N GLU A 127 -14.03 -4.57 -3.67
CA GLU A 127 -14.32 -4.17 -5.06
C GLU A 127 -15.61 -3.35 -5.15
N LYS A 128 -16.61 -3.64 -4.30
CA LYS A 128 -17.89 -2.91 -4.24
C LYS A 128 -17.73 -1.52 -3.61
N ASP A 129 -16.97 -1.42 -2.52
CA ASP A 129 -16.72 -0.17 -1.80
C ASP A 129 -15.80 0.75 -2.60
N ASN A 130 -14.83 0.20 -3.33
CA ASN A 130 -14.02 0.98 -4.27
C ASN A 130 -14.86 1.47 -5.46
N ASN A 131 -15.70 0.61 -6.05
CA ASN A 131 -16.62 1.03 -7.11
C ASN A 131 -17.61 2.09 -6.60
N ASP A 132 -18.14 1.96 -5.39
CA ASP A 132 -19.05 2.93 -4.79
C ASP A 132 -18.34 4.25 -4.44
N ALA A 133 -17.09 4.23 -3.98
CA ALA A 133 -16.30 5.42 -3.71
C ALA A 133 -15.90 6.16 -5.00
N VAL A 134 -15.61 5.42 -6.07
CA VAL A 134 -15.37 5.98 -7.42
C VAL A 134 -16.67 6.56 -7.99
N ASN A 135 -17.79 5.83 -7.89
CA ASN A 135 -19.10 6.27 -8.38
C ASN A 135 -19.64 7.50 -7.63
N LYS A 136 -19.30 7.64 -6.34
CA LYS A 136 -19.64 8.81 -5.52
C LYS A 136 -18.63 9.97 -5.66
N GLY A 137 -17.57 9.81 -6.45
CA GLY A 137 -16.58 10.86 -6.70
C GLY A 137 -15.63 11.15 -5.53
N HIS A 138 -15.46 10.22 -4.59
CA HIS A 138 -14.70 10.41 -3.36
C HIS A 138 -13.27 9.84 -3.39
N SER A 139 -12.85 9.16 -4.47
CA SER A 139 -11.52 8.51 -4.55
C SER A 139 -10.77 8.87 -5.83
N SER A 140 -9.47 9.15 -5.71
CA SER A 140 -8.57 9.21 -6.84
C SER A 140 -8.02 7.81 -7.14
N GLY A 141 -8.62 7.14 -8.13
CA GLY A 141 -8.05 6.00 -8.89
C GLY A 141 -7.21 5.01 -8.10
N CYS A 142 -7.85 4.10 -7.37
CA CYS A 142 -7.20 2.87 -6.91
C CYS A 142 -6.63 2.09 -8.11
N GLN A 143 -5.38 1.64 -8.03
CA GLN A 143 -4.72 0.91 -9.12
C GLN A 143 -4.63 -0.58 -8.75
N LYS A 144 -5.32 -1.41 -9.52
CA LYS A 144 -5.26 -2.88 -9.39
C LYS A 144 -4.00 -3.39 -10.09
N TYR A 145 -3.20 -4.16 -9.38
CA TYR A 145 -2.01 -4.82 -9.91
C TYR A 145 -2.20 -6.32 -9.87
N LEU A 146 -2.14 -6.94 -11.05
CA LEU A 146 -2.25 -8.38 -11.22
C LEU A 146 -0.89 -8.96 -11.59
N LYS A 147 -0.42 -9.94 -10.83
CA LYS A 147 0.72 -10.76 -11.23
C LYS A 147 0.22 -11.69 -12.34
N ARG A 148 0.67 -11.46 -13.57
CA ARG A 148 0.48 -12.44 -14.65
C ARG A 148 1.09 -13.75 -14.19
N LYS A 149 0.28 -14.82 -14.09
CA LYS A 149 0.80 -16.18 -13.98
C LYS A 149 1.73 -16.41 -15.18
N ILE A 150 3.03 -16.52 -14.93
CA ILE A 150 3.94 -17.12 -15.90
C ILE A 150 3.50 -18.59 -15.96
N GLY A 151 2.62 -18.92 -16.91
CA GLY A 151 2.08 -20.28 -16.99
C GLY A 151 0.93 -20.52 -17.94
N GLU A 152 0.15 -19.52 -18.38
CA GLU A 152 -0.93 -19.76 -19.35
C GLU A 152 -1.03 -18.64 -20.39
N HIS A 153 -0.25 -18.79 -21.46
CA HIS A 153 -0.62 -18.27 -22.77
C HIS A 153 0.15 -19.03 -23.87
N PRO A 154 -0.49 -19.83 -24.72
CA PRO A 154 -0.04 -20.02 -26.08
C PRO A 154 -0.86 -19.07 -26.97
N MET A 155 -0.55 -17.78 -26.94
CA MET A 155 -0.80 -16.89 -28.10
C MET A 155 0.51 -16.24 -28.57
N MET A 156 1.60 -17.00 -28.54
CA MET A 156 2.88 -16.63 -29.14
C MET A 156 3.54 -17.87 -29.78
N GLN A 157 2.75 -18.68 -30.50
CA GLN A 157 3.30 -19.63 -31.48
C GLN A 157 3.39 -19.03 -32.89
N ASP A 158 2.74 -17.90 -33.19
CA ASP A 158 2.67 -17.39 -34.58
C ASP A 158 3.62 -16.24 -34.94
N VAL A 159 4.53 -15.80 -34.07
CA VAL A 159 5.52 -14.75 -34.43
C VAL A 159 6.94 -15.30 -34.66
N ARG A 160 7.19 -16.58 -34.32
CA ARG A 160 8.46 -17.25 -34.64
C ARG A 160 8.48 -18.01 -35.97
N MET A 161 7.33 -18.18 -36.63
CA MET A 161 7.24 -18.77 -37.98
C MET A 161 7.33 -17.73 -39.11
N PHE A 162 7.20 -16.43 -38.82
CA PHE A 162 7.21 -15.40 -39.87
C PHE A 162 8.59 -14.79 -40.17
N LEU A 163 9.62 -15.13 -39.37
CA LEU A 163 10.99 -14.59 -39.53
C LEU A 163 12.04 -15.65 -39.89
N LEU A 164 11.63 -16.88 -40.24
CA LEU A 164 12.56 -17.96 -40.58
C LEU A 164 12.43 -18.57 -41.99
N GLU A 165 11.49 -18.12 -42.84
CA GLU A 165 11.40 -18.60 -44.25
C GLU A 165 11.26 -17.48 -45.30
N GLN A 166 11.59 -16.22 -44.94
CA GLN A 166 11.97 -15.18 -45.92
C GLN A 166 13.48 -15.21 -46.25
N THR A 167 14.18 -16.25 -45.78
CA THR A 167 15.59 -16.50 -46.09
C THR A 167 15.80 -18.01 -46.29
N ASN A 168 15.27 -18.55 -47.39
CA ASN A 168 15.85 -19.62 -48.22
C ASN A 168 14.96 -19.90 -49.43
#